data_AF-A0A9X7P5A4-F1
#
_entry.id   AF-A0A9X7P5A4-F1
#
_cell.length_a   1.000
_cell.length_b   1.000
_cell.length_c   1.000
_cell.angle_alpha   90.00
_cell.angle_beta   90.00
_cell.angle_gamma   90.00
#
_symmetry.space_group_name_H-M   'P 1'
#
loop_
_entity.id
_entity.type
_entity.pdbx_description
1 polymer ?
#
loop_
_entity_poly.entity_id
_entity_poly.type
_entity_poly.pdbx_seq_one_letter_code
_entity_poly.pdbx_strand_id
1 'polypeptide(L)'
;MSYERLRVAKKRVVGTKQVTKAVMKGTARVVYIAKDAEPHVTGPLIQLCRERGVEVVEVDSMKELGRACGIEVGSASAVILEE
;
A
#
# COMPACT_ATOMS: atom_id res chain seq x y z
N MET A 1 -6.64 -13.78 -4.65
CA MET A 1 -5.23 -13.76 -5.11
C MET A 1 -4.52 -12.43 -4.84
N SER A 2 -5.21 -11.28 -4.73
CA SER A 2 -4.55 -9.96 -4.60
C SER A 2 -3.79 -9.71 -3.29
N TYR A 3 -4.16 -10.36 -2.18
CA TYR A 3 -3.54 -10.12 -0.86
C TYR A 3 -2.37 -11.08 -0.52
N GLU A 4 -2.10 -12.06 -1.37
CA GLU A 4 -1.21 -13.19 -1.03
C GLU A 4 0.25 -12.75 -0.89
N ARG A 5 0.75 -11.97 -1.85
CA ARG A 5 2.09 -11.34 -1.78
C ARG A 5 2.27 -10.53 -0.50
N LEU A 6 1.21 -9.84 -0.07
CA LEU A 6 1.23 -8.97 1.08
C LEU A 6 1.22 -9.74 2.42
N ARG A 7 0.57 -10.91 2.46
CA ARG A 7 0.63 -11.85 3.59
C ARG A 7 2.01 -12.50 3.74
N VAL A 8 2.64 -12.87 2.62
CA VAL A 8 3.97 -13.53 2.58
C VAL A 8 5.11 -12.55 2.82
N ALA A 9 4.93 -11.27 2.52
CA ALA A 9 5.94 -10.23 2.71
C ALA A 9 6.40 -10.12 4.17
N LYS A 10 7.72 -10.22 4.40
CA LYS A 10 8.35 -10.02 5.71
C LYS A 10 8.33 -8.56 6.16
N LYS A 11 8.67 -7.63 5.27
CA LYS A 11 8.69 -6.19 5.54
C LYS A 11 7.57 -5.50 4.77
N ARG A 12 6.60 -5.00 5.53
CA ARG A 12 5.45 -4.26 5.01
C ARG A 12 5.12 -3.09 5.91
N VAL A 13 4.62 -2.03 5.30
CA VAL A 13 4.27 -0.79 5.97
C VAL A 13 2.85 -0.41 5.58
N VAL A 14 2.09 0.06 6.56
CA VAL A 14 0.68 0.40 6.43
C VAL A 14 0.45 1.87 6.74
N GLY A 15 -0.53 2.46 6.05
CA GLY A 15 -0.93 3.86 6.20
C GLY A 15 -0.26 4.79 5.20
N THR A 16 -1.06 5.70 4.63
CA THR A 16 -0.68 6.56 3.50
C THR A 16 0.62 7.31 3.73
N LYS A 17 0.77 7.98 4.87
CA LYS A 17 1.99 8.77 5.18
C LYS A 17 3.27 7.92 5.17
N GLN A 18 3.19 6.71 5.72
CA GLN A 18 4.36 5.82 5.80
C GLN A 18 4.66 5.19 4.44
N VAL A 19 3.61 4.84 3.69
CA VAL A 19 3.71 4.36 2.31
C VAL A 19 4.36 5.42 1.41
N THR A 20 3.87 6.65 1.44
CA THR A 20 4.47 7.78 0.71
C THR A 20 5.96 7.92 1.04
N LYS A 21 6.34 7.83 2.33
CA LYS A 21 7.73 7.92 2.75
C LYS A 21 8.59 6.78 2.20
N ALA A 22 8.07 5.55 2.16
CA ALA A 22 8.76 4.40 1.60
C ALA A 22 8.97 4.53 0.08
N VAL A 23 7.94 5.01 -0.63
CA VAL A 23 8.00 5.29 -2.07
C VAL A 23 9.02 6.39 -2.37
N MET A 24 9.03 7.47 -1.60
CA MET A 24 10.03 8.54 -1.73
C MET A 24 11.45 8.06 -1.47
N LYS A 25 11.63 7.12 -0.53
CA LYS A 25 12.93 6.51 -0.22
C LYS A 25 13.38 5.49 -1.27
N GLY A 26 12.52 5.09 -2.21
CA GLY A 26 12.83 4.05 -3.18
C GLY A 26 12.92 2.64 -2.58
N THR A 27 12.41 2.44 -1.36
CA THR A 27 12.37 1.11 -0.71
C THR A 27 11.05 0.39 -0.95
N ALA A 28 10.12 1.02 -1.67
CA ALA A 28 8.80 0.47 -1.97
C ALA A 28 8.87 -0.43 -3.20
N ARG A 29 8.45 -1.68 -3.04
CA ARG A 29 8.37 -2.67 -4.12
C ARG A 29 6.99 -2.69 -4.78
N VAL A 30 5.95 -2.86 -3.96
CA VAL A 30 4.55 -2.91 -4.41
C VAL A 30 3.68 -2.15 -3.43
N VAL A 31 2.88 -1.21 -3.93
CA VAL A 31 1.91 -0.43 -3.17
C VAL A 31 0.52 -0.98 -3.42
N TYR A 32 -0.24 -1.16 -2.35
CA TYR A 32 -1.63 -1.62 -2.36
C TYR A 32 -2.51 -0.47 -1.92
N ILE A 33 -3.59 -0.22 -2.65
CA ILE A 33 -4.51 0.89 -2.41
C ILE A 33 -5.92 0.36 -2.35
N ALA A 34 -6.66 0.70 -1.31
CA ALA A 34 -8.04 0.29 -1.18
C ALA A 34 -8.96 1.22 -2.00
N LYS A 35 -9.91 0.66 -2.74
CA LYS A 35 -10.86 1.41 -3.57
C LYS A 35 -11.90 2.17 -2.76
N ASP A 36 -12.22 1.67 -1.57
CA ASP A 36 -13.07 2.34 -0.58
C ASP A 36 -12.32 3.50 0.13
N ALA A 37 -11.06 3.74 -0.20
CA ALA A 37 -10.29 4.85 0.35
C ALA A 37 -10.53 6.18 -0.34
N GLU A 38 -10.43 7.23 0.49
CA GLU A 38 -10.65 8.60 0.08
C GLU A 38 -9.71 8.99 -1.07
N PRO A 39 -10.25 9.37 -2.25
CA PRO A 39 -9.45 9.69 -3.43
C PRO A 39 -8.49 10.85 -3.22
N HIS A 40 -8.79 11.79 -2.32
CA HIS A 40 -7.90 12.91 -1.98
C HIS A 40 -6.62 12.44 -1.29
N VAL A 41 -6.67 11.30 -0.58
CA VAL A 41 -5.53 10.70 0.11
C VAL A 41 -4.74 9.82 -0.86
N THR A 42 -5.43 9.01 -1.66
CA THR A 42 -4.80 8.03 -2.54
C THR A 42 -4.31 8.63 -3.86
N GLY A 43 -4.94 9.70 -4.35
CA GLY A 43 -4.57 10.38 -5.60
C GLY A 43 -3.10 10.81 -5.64
N PRO A 44 -2.62 11.62 -4.67
CA PRO A 44 -1.21 12.01 -4.59
C PRO A 44 -0.26 10.81 -4.46
N LEU A 45 -0.70 9.75 -3.77
CA LEU A 45 0.10 8.54 -3.62
C LEU A 45 0.23 7.77 -4.94
N ILE A 46 -0.86 7.61 -5.70
CA ILE A 46 -0.87 6.96 -7.02
C ILE A 46 0.03 7.73 -7.98
N GLN A 47 -0.08 9.06 -8.00
CA GLN A 47 0.77 9.94 -8.80
C GLN A 47 2.25 9.68 -8.48
N LEU A 48 2.62 9.72 -7.20
CA LEU A 48 3.98 9.48 -6.74
C LEU A 48 4.49 8.09 -7.12
N CYS A 49 3.65 7.05 -7.00
CA CYS A 49 4.03 5.70 -7.39
C CYS A 49 4.29 5.61 -8.90
N ARG A 50 3.45 6.25 -9.73
CA ARG A 50 3.65 6.31 -11.19
C ARG A 50 4.93 7.05 -11.55
N GLU A 51 5.21 8.19 -10.92
CA GLU A 51 6.45 8.96 -11.14
C GLU A 51 7.70 8.16 -10.77
N ARG A 52 7.62 7.34 -9.71
CA ARG A 52 8.71 6.49 -9.23
C ARG A 52 8.79 5.13 -9.95
N GLY A 53 7.81 4.79 -10.79
CA GLY A 53 7.72 3.49 -11.44
C GLY A 53 7.41 2.33 -10.49
N VAL A 54 6.75 2.59 -9.35
CA VAL A 54 6.38 1.57 -8.36
C VAL A 54 5.06 0.90 -8.76
N GLU A 55 5.00 -0.43 -8.63
CA GLU A 55 3.79 -1.22 -8.91
C GLU A 55 2.67 -0.84 -7.93
N VAL A 56 1.48 -0.52 -8.46
CA VAL A 56 0.29 -0.20 -7.67
C VAL A 56 -0.79 -1.25 -7.92
N VAL A 57 -1.32 -1.82 -6.84
CA VAL A 57 -2.36 -2.83 -6.84
C VAL A 57 -3.58 -2.30 -6.10
N GLU A 58 -4.72 -2.25 -6.78
CA GLU A 58 -5.97 -1.83 -6.14
C GLU A 58 -6.70 -3.01 -5.51
N VAL A 59 -7.25 -2.80 -4.32
CA VAL A 59 -7.97 -3.81 -3.55
C VAL A 59 -9.34 -3.28 -3.12
N ASP A 60 -10.30 -4.16 -2.85
CA ASP A 60 -11.70 -3.72 -2.72
C ASP A 60 -12.04 -3.10 -1.35
N SER A 61 -11.39 -3.54 -0.26
CA SER A 61 -11.65 -3.00 1.09
C SER A 61 -10.39 -2.68 1.90
N MET A 62 -10.41 -1.53 2.58
CA MET A 62 -9.42 -1.12 3.58
C MET A 62 -9.27 -2.13 4.70
N LYS A 63 -10.40 -2.74 5.12
CA LYS A 63 -10.45 -3.63 6.28
C LYS A 63 -9.74 -4.95 5.98
N GLU A 64 -9.97 -5.48 4.78
CA GLU A 64 -9.26 -6.66 4.30
C GLU A 64 -7.77 -6.37 4.08
N LEU A 65 -7.44 -5.19 3.55
CA LEU A 65 -6.06 -4.77 3.37
C LEU A 65 -5.31 -4.75 4.72
N GLY A 66 -5.88 -4.08 5.73
CA GLY A 66 -5.32 -4.04 7.07
C GLY A 66 -5.14 -5.45 7.66
N ARG A 67 -6.19 -6.28 7.58
CA ARG A 67 -6.13 -7.66 8.06
C ARG A 67 -5.06 -8.50 7.35
N ALA A 68 -4.88 -8.31 6.05
CA ALA A 68 -3.81 -8.97 5.28
C ALA A 68 -2.41 -8.49 5.71
N CYS A 69 -2.27 -7.23 6.12
CA CYS A 69 -1.05 -6.70 6.72
C CYS A 69 -0.83 -7.16 8.17
N GLY A 70 -1.82 -7.80 8.80
CA GLY A 70 -1.76 -8.21 10.21
C GLY A 70 -2.09 -7.11 11.20
N ILE A 71 -2.84 -6.08 10.79
CA ILE A 71 -3.37 -5.05 11.68
C ILE A 71 -4.89 -5.21 11.83
N GLU A 72 -5.42 -4.84 13.00
CA GLU A 72 -6.87 -4.89 13.29
C GLU A 72 -7.65 -3.70 12.71
N VAL A 73 -6.95 -2.63 12.32
CA VAL A 73 -7.57 -1.43 11.74
C VAL A 73 -7.52 -1.47 10.21
N GLY A 74 -8.56 -0.92 9.57
CA GLY A 74 -8.56 -0.75 8.12
C GLY A 74 -7.47 0.22 7.68
N SER A 75 -6.85 -0.04 6.52
CA SER A 75 -5.84 0.85 5.95
C SER A 75 -6.22 1.27 4.54
N ALA A 76 -6.10 2.57 4.25
CA ALA A 76 -6.30 3.09 2.90
C ALA A 76 -5.22 2.62 1.91
N SER A 77 -4.01 2.39 2.42
CA SER A 77 -2.88 1.96 1.59
C SER A 77 -1.86 1.18 2.40
N ALA A 78 -1.22 0.21 1.75
CA ALA A 78 -0.12 -0.56 2.30
C ALA A 78 1.00 -0.69 1.26
N VAL A 79 2.21 -1.01 1.70
CA VAL A 79 3.36 -1.20 0.81
C VAL A 79 4.20 -2.37 1.29
N ILE A 80 4.68 -3.15 0.34
CA ILE A 80 5.72 -4.15 0.56
C ILE A 80 7.06 -3.47 0.32
N LEU A 81 7.96 -3.54 1.30
CA LEU A 81 9.31 -3.01 1.14
C LEU A 81 10.22 -4.07 0.53
N GLU A 82 11.15 -3.65 -0.31
CA GLU A 82 12.29 -4.48 -0.72
C GLU A 82 13.39 -4.40 0.35
N GLU A 83 14.13 -5.49 0.56
CA GLU A 83 15.28 -5.53 1.48
C GLU A 83 16.56 -5.05 0.82
#